data_AF-A0A2V7EL99-F1
#
_entry.id   AF-A0A2V7EL99-F1
#
_cell.length_a   1.000
_cell.length_b   1.000
_cell.length_c   1.000
_cell.angle_alpha   90.00
_cell.angle_beta   90.00
_cell.angle_gamma   90.00
#
_symmetry.space_group_name_H-M   'P 1'
#
loop_
_entity.id
_entity.type
_entity.pdbx_description
1 polymer ?
#
loop_
_entity_poly.entity_id
_entity_poly.type
_entity_poly.pdbx_seq_one_letter_code
_entity_poly.pdbx_strand_id
1 'polypeptide(L)'
;MHVLWALLVAAQTSVSRAPLPSPAPDTAHFVSRQDSTVLRVLALNDFHGALEARSWPWSHGRAVGGAAALKPWLDSLARACGCTTIRLDAGDEMQGTLLSNFGFGLPAITAMNAFGIDAAAIGNHEFDWSVDTLRARMAGARYRFLAANISDTTGTARPGWAEPWTLISRGGLKIAVIGLALKATPTNTTPRNVQGLAFGDGAAAVRRVLPQARAAADFVIVVAHEGAFCDGPPATDPVPAPACHGDILDIARGLDSASVDLIVSGHTHSLVNTVVNGIPIVQARSSGAGIAVVDFVRLRGTKRQVRARIETPYTDQVRPDAALGDTLRVYQRAIETVRSRPVARVKVELRRTGQEYGLGRLIADAQRNVAQADVAIVNNGGIRADLAAGAVTYGDLYEVQPFQNRLVRLLATGKVLKEALEHVVAGDRADAHVSGLEVWYDPGKRAGQRVTKLTLADGRGVDDGRTYTVAVSDFLAAGGSGFTMLRGLPADDAGLVDLDALIRYLSELRSPVEPPADERIHRAR
;
A
#
# COMPACT_ATOMS: atom_id res chain seq x y z
N MET A 1 38.43 -66.74 -41.63
CA MET A 1 39.25 -67.22 -40.50
C MET A 1 38.31 -67.61 -39.36
N HIS A 2 38.36 -68.89 -38.95
CA HIS A 2 37.67 -69.57 -37.81
C HIS A 2 36.12 -69.56 -37.84
N VAL A 3 35.37 -70.59 -38.27
CA VAL A 3 35.26 -72.04 -37.95
C VAL A 3 34.76 -72.36 -36.53
N LEU A 4 33.55 -72.95 -36.45
CA LEU A 4 33.02 -74.10 -35.66
C LEU A 4 31.57 -73.83 -35.16
N TRP A 5 30.53 -74.53 -35.66
CA TRP A 5 29.99 -75.86 -35.24
C TRP A 5 29.35 -75.83 -33.82
N ALA A 6 28.20 -76.42 -33.47
CA ALA A 6 27.26 -77.38 -34.05
C ALA A 6 25.94 -77.34 -33.24
N LEU A 7 24.75 -77.47 -33.85
CA LEU A 7 23.81 -78.64 -33.86
C LEU A 7 23.13 -79.11 -32.55
N LEU A 8 21.86 -79.50 -32.76
CA LEU A 8 20.99 -80.50 -32.11
C LEU A 8 19.91 -79.99 -31.14
N VAL A 9 18.64 -79.96 -31.56
CA VAL A 9 17.60 -81.03 -31.70
C VAL A 9 16.78 -81.18 -30.42
N ALA A 10 15.46 -80.96 -30.54
CA ALA A 10 14.43 -81.99 -30.34
C ALA A 10 13.02 -81.35 -30.29
N ALA A 11 12.15 -81.89 -31.13
CA ALA A 11 10.71 -81.61 -31.13
C ALA A 11 10.02 -82.21 -29.90
N GLN A 12 8.86 -81.67 -29.50
CA GLN A 12 7.68 -82.48 -29.17
C GLN A 12 6.40 -81.65 -28.90
N THR A 13 5.41 -81.89 -29.78
CA THR A 13 3.99 -82.17 -29.52
C THR A 13 3.25 -81.39 -28.42
N SER A 14 2.38 -80.49 -28.87
CA SER A 14 1.30 -79.86 -28.11
C SER A 14 0.04 -80.75 -28.03
N VAL A 15 -0.44 -81.04 -26.82
CA VAL A 15 -1.81 -81.51 -26.56
C VAL A 15 -2.50 -80.63 -25.51
N SER A 16 -3.71 -80.24 -25.89
CA SER A 16 -4.76 -79.39 -25.29
C SER A 16 -5.01 -79.44 -23.77
N ARG A 17 -5.43 -78.28 -23.19
CA ARG A 17 -6.60 -78.21 -22.28
C ARG A 17 -7.14 -76.77 -22.11
N ALA A 18 -8.48 -76.67 -22.14
CA ALA A 18 -9.28 -75.45 -22.04
C ALA A 18 -9.37 -74.87 -20.60
N PRO A 19 -9.77 -73.59 -20.42
CA PRO A 19 -9.63 -72.84 -19.16
C PRO A 19 -10.85 -72.92 -18.23
N LEU A 20 -10.61 -72.79 -16.93
CA LEU A 20 -11.62 -72.57 -15.87
C LEU A 20 -11.88 -71.05 -15.68
N PRO A 21 -13.09 -70.62 -15.27
CA PRO A 21 -13.47 -69.21 -15.19
C PRO A 21 -12.93 -68.52 -13.92
N SER A 22 -12.45 -67.28 -14.06
CA SER A 22 -12.10 -66.39 -12.94
C SER A 22 -13.32 -65.65 -12.39
N PRO A 23 -13.41 -65.40 -11.08
CA PRO A 23 -14.44 -64.53 -10.50
C PRO A 23 -14.08 -63.05 -10.73
N ALA A 24 -15.10 -62.23 -11.01
CA ALA A 24 -14.96 -60.79 -11.25
C ALA A 24 -14.49 -60.02 -10.00
N PRO A 25 -13.68 -58.95 -10.16
CA PRO A 25 -13.31 -58.10 -9.03
C PRO A 25 -14.41 -57.07 -8.73
N ASP A 26 -14.74 -57.00 -7.45
CA ASP A 26 -15.56 -55.97 -6.81
C ASP A 26 -14.94 -54.58 -7.04
N THR A 27 -15.67 -53.66 -7.66
CA THR A 27 -15.23 -52.28 -7.86
C THR A 27 -15.70 -51.40 -6.71
N ALA A 28 -14.97 -51.48 -5.59
CA ALA A 28 -15.04 -50.44 -4.57
C ALA A 28 -14.31 -49.18 -5.08
N HIS A 29 -15.07 -48.11 -5.32
CA HIS A 29 -14.58 -46.79 -5.68
C HIS A 29 -13.63 -46.22 -4.60
N PHE A 30 -12.32 -46.35 -4.80
CA PHE A 30 -11.34 -45.51 -4.11
C PHE A 30 -11.24 -44.16 -4.85
N VAL A 31 -12.03 -43.18 -4.43
CA VAL A 31 -11.71 -41.77 -4.77
C VAL A 31 -10.56 -41.35 -3.87
N SER A 32 -9.34 -41.53 -4.36
CA SER A 32 -8.17 -40.84 -3.81
C SER A 32 -8.35 -39.33 -4.04
N ARG A 33 -8.76 -38.58 -3.00
CA ARG A 33 -8.70 -37.11 -3.03
C ARG A 33 -7.27 -36.69 -2.71
N GLN A 34 -6.49 -36.40 -3.75
CA GLN A 34 -5.23 -35.64 -3.64
C GLN A 34 -5.50 -34.25 -3.04
N ASP A 35 -4.42 -33.63 -2.53
CA ASP A 35 -4.41 -32.21 -2.17
C ASP A 35 -4.95 -31.39 -3.34
N SER A 36 -5.99 -30.58 -3.09
CA SER A 36 -6.63 -29.76 -4.13
C SER A 36 -6.87 -28.36 -3.61
N THR A 37 -6.43 -27.34 -4.37
CA THR A 37 -6.80 -25.95 -4.10
C THR A 37 -8.28 -25.78 -4.38
N VAL A 38 -9.02 -25.35 -3.35
CA VAL A 38 -10.47 -25.17 -3.41
C VAL A 38 -10.83 -23.72 -3.74
N LEU A 39 -10.11 -22.78 -3.13
CA LEU A 39 -10.27 -21.34 -3.33
C LEU A 39 -8.88 -20.71 -3.47
N ARG A 40 -8.72 -19.83 -4.46
CA ARG A 40 -7.61 -18.89 -4.58
C ARG A 40 -8.10 -17.47 -4.38
N VAL A 41 -7.38 -16.72 -3.56
CA VAL A 41 -7.53 -15.28 -3.40
C VAL A 41 -6.31 -14.64 -4.03
N LEU A 42 -6.55 -13.81 -5.04
CA LEU A 42 -5.55 -12.90 -5.58
C LEU A 42 -5.81 -11.54 -4.98
N ALA A 43 -4.80 -10.91 -4.38
CA ALA A 43 -5.01 -9.63 -3.73
C ALA A 43 -3.97 -8.58 -4.09
N LEU A 44 -4.46 -7.35 -4.22
CA LEU A 44 -3.68 -6.13 -4.35
C LEU A 44 -3.93 -5.25 -3.11
N ASN A 45 -3.13 -4.20 -2.98
CA ASN A 45 -3.28 -3.15 -2.00
C ASN A 45 -2.44 -1.94 -2.46
N ASP A 46 -2.84 -0.74 -2.03
CA ASP A 46 -2.07 0.49 -2.22
C ASP A 46 -1.67 0.72 -3.69
N PHE A 47 -2.59 0.47 -4.63
CA PHE A 47 -2.31 0.58 -6.07
C PHE A 47 -1.88 1.99 -6.45
N HIS A 48 -2.36 3.01 -5.74
CA HIS A 48 -1.91 4.40 -5.84
C HIS A 48 -1.89 4.97 -7.25
N GLY A 49 -2.85 4.56 -8.08
CA GLY A 49 -2.91 4.98 -9.47
C GLY A 49 -1.67 4.59 -10.29
N ALA A 50 -0.94 3.54 -9.90
CA ALA A 50 0.26 3.03 -10.58
C ALA A 50 -0.05 2.34 -11.92
N LEU A 51 -0.68 3.10 -12.81
CA LEU A 51 -1.18 2.67 -14.12
C LEU A 51 -0.04 2.34 -15.09
N GLU A 52 1.13 2.94 -14.87
CA GLU A 52 2.34 2.72 -15.66
C GLU A 52 3.32 1.82 -14.88
N ALA A 53 4.02 0.95 -15.62
CA ALA A 53 5.05 0.10 -15.03
C ALA A 53 6.29 0.93 -14.70
N ARG A 54 6.99 0.54 -13.63
CA ARG A 54 8.22 1.22 -13.21
C ARG A 54 9.31 0.24 -12.81
N SER A 55 10.56 0.67 -12.93
CA SER A 55 11.69 -0.06 -12.37
C SER A 55 11.92 0.37 -10.93
N TRP A 56 12.11 -0.60 -10.06
CA TRP A 56 12.37 -0.38 -8.64
C TRP A 56 13.84 -0.64 -8.34
N PRO A 57 14.41 -0.07 -7.26
CA PRO A 57 15.80 -0.34 -6.88
C PRO A 57 16.10 -1.85 -6.74
N TRP A 58 15.13 -2.62 -6.24
CA TRP A 58 15.23 -4.07 -6.07
C TRP A 58 14.90 -4.88 -7.33
N SER A 59 14.39 -4.26 -8.41
CA SER A 59 14.03 -4.97 -9.64
C SER A 59 15.17 -5.02 -10.66
N HIS A 60 16.34 -4.45 -10.33
CA HIS A 60 17.54 -4.47 -11.16
C HIS A 60 17.28 -4.00 -12.61
N GLY A 61 16.50 -2.94 -12.76
CA GLY A 61 16.17 -2.32 -14.05
C GLY A 61 15.01 -2.98 -14.80
N ARG A 62 14.45 -4.10 -14.31
CA ARG A 62 13.26 -4.71 -14.91
C ARG A 62 12.01 -3.96 -14.47
N ALA A 63 11.14 -3.64 -15.42
CA ALA A 63 9.88 -2.97 -15.14
C ALA A 63 8.88 -3.93 -14.46
N VAL A 64 8.19 -3.42 -13.45
CA VAL A 64 7.22 -4.14 -12.62
C VAL A 64 5.91 -3.37 -12.58
N GLY A 65 4.79 -4.11 -12.56
CA GLY A 65 3.46 -3.54 -12.38
C GLY A 65 2.94 -2.87 -13.66
N GLY A 66 2.20 -1.78 -13.49
CA GLY A 66 1.48 -1.13 -14.58
C GLY A 66 0.24 -1.91 -15.00
N ALA A 67 -0.85 -1.19 -15.26
CA ALA A 67 -2.16 -1.81 -15.43
C ALA A 67 -2.22 -2.78 -16.62
N ALA A 68 -1.56 -2.43 -17.73
CA ALA A 68 -1.51 -3.28 -18.91
C ALA A 68 -0.83 -4.64 -18.65
N ALA A 69 0.15 -4.73 -17.74
CA ALA A 69 0.79 -6.01 -17.40
C ALA A 69 0.10 -6.71 -16.21
N LEU A 70 -0.44 -5.97 -15.24
CA LEU A 70 -1.13 -6.53 -14.08
C LEU A 70 -2.36 -7.35 -14.46
N LYS A 71 -3.16 -6.88 -15.42
CA LYS A 71 -4.34 -7.62 -15.88
C LYS A 71 -3.99 -9.05 -16.36
N PRO A 72 -3.10 -9.25 -17.35
CA PRO A 72 -2.74 -10.58 -17.81
C PRO A 72 -2.03 -11.42 -16.73
N TRP A 73 -1.32 -10.81 -15.79
CA TRP A 73 -0.79 -11.49 -14.61
C TRP A 73 -1.89 -12.09 -13.73
N LEU A 74 -2.86 -11.29 -13.33
CA LEU A 74 -4.02 -11.75 -12.54
C LEU A 74 -4.83 -12.81 -13.29
N ASP A 75 -4.97 -12.66 -14.60
CA ASP A 75 -5.64 -13.63 -15.47
C ASP A 75 -4.87 -14.96 -15.55
N SER A 76 -3.54 -14.90 -15.65
CA SER A 76 -2.67 -16.09 -15.66
C SER A 76 -2.72 -16.83 -14.33
N LEU A 77 -2.58 -16.11 -13.21
CA LEU A 77 -2.61 -16.67 -11.86
C LEU A 77 -3.97 -17.30 -11.52
N ALA A 78 -5.07 -16.70 -11.98
CA ALA A 78 -6.41 -17.25 -11.80
C ALA A 78 -6.61 -18.55 -12.59
N ARG A 79 -6.16 -18.60 -13.86
CA ARG A 79 -6.27 -19.82 -14.70
C ARG A 79 -5.39 -20.96 -14.21
N ALA A 80 -4.19 -20.65 -13.72
CA ALA A 80 -3.18 -21.65 -13.37
C ALA A 80 -3.60 -22.62 -12.25
N CYS A 81 -4.53 -22.24 -11.36
CA CYS A 81 -4.97 -23.16 -10.30
C CYS A 81 -6.06 -24.16 -10.72
N GLY A 82 -6.81 -23.88 -11.80
CA GLY A 82 -8.00 -24.67 -12.16
C GLY A 82 -9.07 -24.71 -11.06
N CYS A 83 -9.08 -23.71 -10.18
CA CYS A 83 -9.87 -23.64 -8.94
C CYS A 83 -10.76 -22.38 -8.93
N THR A 84 -11.69 -22.31 -7.97
CA THR A 84 -12.45 -21.08 -7.74
C THR A 84 -11.49 -19.95 -7.36
N THR A 85 -11.53 -18.82 -8.05
CA THR A 85 -10.68 -17.66 -7.77
C THR A 85 -11.51 -16.41 -7.54
N ILE A 86 -11.16 -15.62 -6.52
CA ILE A 86 -11.63 -14.25 -6.32
C ILE A 86 -10.46 -13.28 -6.29
N ARG A 87 -10.72 -12.01 -6.61
CA ARG A 87 -9.75 -10.93 -6.65
C ARG A 87 -10.17 -9.83 -5.68
N LEU A 88 -9.29 -9.45 -4.77
CA LEU A 88 -9.57 -8.50 -3.70
C LEU A 88 -8.56 -7.35 -3.73
N ASP A 89 -8.96 -6.21 -3.16
CA ASP A 89 -8.06 -5.08 -2.94
C ASP A 89 -8.19 -4.55 -1.50
N ALA A 90 -7.08 -4.14 -0.87
CA ALA A 90 -7.09 -3.63 0.50
C ALA A 90 -7.16 -2.10 0.60
N GLY A 91 -7.54 -1.38 -0.46
CA GLY A 91 -7.72 0.08 -0.48
C GLY A 91 -6.49 0.84 -0.97
N ASP A 92 -6.63 2.17 -1.02
CA ASP A 92 -5.72 3.15 -1.61
C ASP A 92 -5.44 2.90 -3.10
N GLU A 93 -6.51 2.83 -3.87
CA GLU A 93 -6.44 2.51 -5.29
C GLU A 93 -6.04 3.73 -6.14
N MET A 94 -6.48 4.92 -5.74
CA MET A 94 -6.62 6.05 -6.67
C MET A 94 -5.50 7.10 -6.61
N GLN A 95 -5.13 7.59 -5.44
CA GLN A 95 -4.18 8.71 -5.30
C GLN A 95 -2.74 8.27 -5.55
N GLY A 96 -1.93 9.06 -6.28
CA GLY A 96 -0.46 8.95 -6.16
C GLY A 96 0.34 9.24 -7.42
N THR A 97 -0.27 9.12 -8.61
CA THR A 97 0.40 9.46 -9.88
C THR A 97 -0.36 10.56 -10.59
N LEU A 98 0.36 11.38 -11.39
CA LEU A 98 -0.26 12.43 -12.18
C LEU A 98 -1.40 11.90 -13.07
N LEU A 99 -1.20 10.72 -13.66
CA LEU A 99 -2.18 10.09 -14.56
C LEU A 99 -3.50 9.77 -13.85
N SER A 100 -3.44 9.27 -12.63
CA SER A 100 -4.65 8.98 -11.85
C SER A 100 -5.25 10.26 -11.27
N ASN A 101 -4.42 11.13 -10.70
CA ASN A 101 -4.83 12.33 -9.99
C ASN A 101 -5.50 13.34 -10.90
N PHE A 102 -5.03 13.50 -12.14
CA PHE A 102 -5.67 14.38 -13.12
C PHE A 102 -7.11 13.98 -13.42
N GLY A 103 -7.43 12.68 -13.33
CA GLY A 103 -8.78 12.15 -13.45
C GLY A 103 -9.50 11.96 -12.11
N PHE A 104 -8.95 12.46 -11.00
CA PHE A 104 -9.43 12.25 -9.63
C PHE A 104 -9.71 10.76 -9.35
N GLY A 105 -8.81 9.87 -9.77
CA GLY A 105 -8.94 8.42 -9.57
C GLY A 105 -9.72 7.65 -10.64
N LEU A 106 -10.38 8.31 -11.60
CA LEU A 106 -11.17 7.60 -12.63
C LEU A 106 -10.33 6.61 -13.47
N PRO A 107 -9.09 6.94 -13.90
CA PRO A 107 -8.25 6.00 -14.63
C PRO A 107 -7.85 4.77 -13.78
N ALA A 108 -7.62 4.96 -12.48
CA ALA A 108 -7.36 3.85 -11.55
C ALA A 108 -8.57 2.93 -11.44
N ILE A 109 -9.78 3.45 -11.18
CA ILE A 109 -11.01 2.64 -11.15
C ILE A 109 -11.26 1.91 -12.48
N THR A 110 -10.91 2.53 -13.61
CA THR A 110 -10.97 1.89 -14.93
C THR A 110 -10.05 0.66 -14.99
N ALA A 111 -8.83 0.75 -14.48
CA ALA A 111 -7.92 -0.38 -14.38
C ALA A 111 -8.41 -1.45 -13.39
N MET A 112 -8.89 -1.07 -12.20
CA MET A 112 -9.42 -2.01 -11.20
C MET A 112 -10.64 -2.79 -11.74
N ASN A 113 -11.52 -2.14 -12.48
CA ASN A 113 -12.60 -2.80 -13.22
C ASN A 113 -12.07 -3.80 -14.25
N ALA A 114 -11.01 -3.48 -14.98
CA ALA A 114 -10.40 -4.36 -15.97
C ALA A 114 -9.63 -5.53 -15.33
N PHE A 115 -9.13 -5.35 -14.11
CA PHE A 115 -8.56 -6.41 -13.28
C PHE A 115 -9.62 -7.37 -12.75
N GLY A 116 -10.91 -7.02 -12.80
CA GLY A 116 -11.99 -7.86 -12.29
C GLY A 116 -11.90 -8.05 -10.79
N ILE A 117 -11.56 -6.98 -10.05
CA ILE A 117 -11.68 -6.95 -8.58
C ILE A 117 -13.14 -7.27 -8.21
N ASP A 118 -13.32 -8.05 -7.15
CA ASP A 118 -14.63 -8.50 -6.66
C ASP A 118 -15.11 -7.67 -5.46
N ALA A 119 -14.18 -7.23 -4.61
CA ALA A 119 -14.42 -6.32 -3.50
C ALA A 119 -13.11 -5.63 -3.07
N ALA A 120 -13.23 -4.41 -2.55
CA ALA A 120 -12.13 -3.61 -2.05
C ALA A 120 -12.44 -3.02 -0.67
N ALA A 121 -11.42 -2.83 0.16
CA ALA A 121 -11.55 -1.94 1.32
C ALA A 121 -11.59 -0.47 0.88
N ILE A 122 -12.11 0.42 1.71
CA ILE A 122 -11.93 1.87 1.55
C ILE A 122 -10.68 2.27 2.33
N GLY A 123 -9.62 2.71 1.64
CA GLY A 123 -8.42 3.26 2.24
C GLY A 123 -8.53 4.75 2.58
N ASN A 124 -7.46 5.31 3.17
CA ASN A 124 -7.48 6.73 3.54
C ASN A 124 -7.40 7.64 2.32
N HIS A 125 -6.70 7.23 1.27
CA HIS A 125 -6.52 8.03 0.07
C HIS A 125 -7.72 7.98 -0.89
N GLU A 126 -8.70 7.13 -0.62
CA GLU A 126 -10.03 7.21 -1.24
C GLU A 126 -10.75 8.54 -0.91
N PHE A 127 -10.39 9.19 0.21
CA PHE A 127 -11.00 10.42 0.69
C PHE A 127 -10.28 11.70 0.23
N ASP A 128 -9.16 11.63 -0.48
CA ASP A 128 -8.32 12.79 -0.78
C ASP A 128 -9.03 13.89 -1.60
N TRP A 129 -10.07 13.52 -2.33
CA TRP A 129 -10.92 14.45 -3.09
C TRP A 129 -12.35 14.56 -2.54
N SER A 130 -12.54 14.33 -1.23
CA SER A 130 -13.83 14.28 -0.51
C SER A 130 -14.65 13.00 -0.68
N VAL A 131 -15.61 12.82 0.24
CA VAL A 131 -16.61 11.74 0.21
C VAL A 131 -17.44 11.75 -1.08
N ASP A 132 -17.71 12.92 -1.68
CA ASP A 132 -18.51 12.98 -2.91
C ASP A 132 -17.75 12.42 -4.11
N THR A 133 -16.46 12.70 -4.23
CA THR A 133 -15.62 12.09 -5.26
C THR A 133 -15.51 10.59 -5.01
N LEU A 134 -15.27 10.15 -3.77
CA LEU A 134 -15.28 8.72 -3.42
C LEU A 134 -16.57 8.04 -3.89
N ARG A 135 -17.74 8.60 -3.56
CA ARG A 135 -19.04 8.05 -3.97
C ARG A 135 -19.21 8.02 -5.49
N ALA A 136 -18.73 9.03 -6.21
CA ALA A 136 -18.75 9.03 -7.66
C ALA A 136 -17.86 7.92 -8.25
N ARG A 137 -16.74 7.60 -7.60
CA ARG A 137 -15.83 6.51 -8.00
C ARG A 137 -16.40 5.14 -7.67
N MET A 138 -17.00 4.99 -6.50
CA MET A 138 -17.76 3.79 -6.11
C MET A 138 -18.89 3.48 -7.11
N ALA A 139 -19.60 4.50 -7.60
CA ALA A 139 -20.66 4.33 -8.59
C ALA A 139 -20.13 3.85 -9.97
N GLY A 140 -18.88 4.16 -10.30
CA GLY A 140 -18.21 3.69 -11.52
C GLY A 140 -17.50 2.33 -11.37
N ALA A 141 -17.36 1.82 -10.14
CA ALA A 141 -16.74 0.54 -9.86
C ALA A 141 -17.73 -0.62 -10.13
N ARG A 142 -17.21 -1.73 -10.67
CA ARG A 142 -17.95 -2.98 -10.91
C ARG A 142 -17.90 -3.94 -9.72
N TYR A 143 -17.37 -3.46 -8.60
CA TYR A 143 -17.17 -4.16 -7.33
C TYR A 143 -17.64 -3.29 -6.17
N ARG A 144 -17.68 -3.88 -4.98
CA ARG A 144 -18.08 -3.19 -3.76
C ARG A 144 -16.87 -2.67 -3.01
N PHE A 145 -16.90 -1.39 -2.66
CA PHE A 145 -16.05 -0.82 -1.63
C PHE A 145 -16.66 -1.07 -0.26
N LEU A 146 -15.83 -1.49 0.70
CA LEU A 146 -16.28 -2.00 1.99
C LEU A 146 -15.57 -1.29 3.16
N ALA A 147 -16.33 -0.95 4.19
CA ALA A 147 -15.80 -0.44 5.46
C ALA A 147 -16.82 -0.64 6.61
N ALA A 148 -16.52 -1.58 7.51
CA ALA A 148 -17.37 -1.90 8.66
C ALA A 148 -17.20 -0.93 9.84
N ASN A 149 -16.10 -0.16 9.87
CA ASN A 149 -15.71 0.72 10.97
C ASN A 149 -15.92 2.21 10.67
N ILE A 150 -16.64 2.58 9.60
CA ILE A 150 -17.04 3.97 9.36
C ILE A 150 -18.41 4.24 10.00
N SER A 151 -18.48 5.32 10.75
CA SER A 151 -19.70 5.84 11.39
C SER A 151 -19.72 7.37 11.35
N ASP A 152 -20.80 7.97 11.83
CA ASP A 152 -20.85 9.38 12.18
C ASP A 152 -19.95 9.70 13.39
N THR A 153 -19.79 10.97 13.74
CA THR A 153 -18.95 11.41 14.87
C THR A 153 -19.42 10.92 16.23
N THR A 154 -20.66 10.43 16.35
CA THR A 154 -21.17 9.81 17.58
C THR A 154 -20.74 8.34 17.72
N GLY A 155 -20.24 7.74 16.64
CA GLY A 155 -19.86 6.33 16.60
C GLY A 155 -21.05 5.38 16.45
N THR A 156 -22.26 5.89 16.16
CA THR A 156 -23.50 5.10 16.21
C THR A 156 -24.10 4.81 14.85
N ALA A 157 -24.03 5.76 13.91
CA ALA A 157 -24.71 5.64 12.62
C ALA A 157 -23.71 5.38 11.48
N ARG A 158 -23.85 4.25 10.77
CA ARG A 158 -23.06 3.94 9.58
C ARG A 158 -23.63 4.67 8.35
N PRO A 159 -22.82 5.41 7.56
CA PRO A 159 -23.26 5.96 6.29
C PRO A 159 -23.73 4.85 5.32
N GLY A 160 -24.82 5.08 4.59
CA GLY A 160 -25.40 4.06 3.70
C GLY A 160 -24.45 3.54 2.62
N TRP A 161 -23.53 4.39 2.16
CA TRP A 161 -22.51 4.04 1.15
C TRP A 161 -21.34 3.20 1.70
N ALA A 162 -21.11 3.20 3.02
CA ALA A 162 -20.01 2.44 3.63
C ALA A 162 -20.47 1.01 3.96
N GLU A 163 -20.66 0.16 2.95
CA GLU A 163 -21.11 -1.22 3.16
C GLU A 163 -20.11 -2.01 4.04
N PRO A 164 -20.54 -2.70 5.11
CA PRO A 164 -19.58 -3.33 6.03
C PRO A 164 -18.97 -4.62 5.47
N TRP A 165 -19.74 -5.36 4.67
CA TRP A 165 -19.34 -6.63 4.08
C TRP A 165 -20.24 -6.97 2.89
N THR A 166 -19.78 -7.90 2.06
CA THR A 166 -20.53 -8.45 0.91
C THR A 166 -20.38 -9.97 0.81
N LEU A 167 -21.30 -10.64 0.11
CA LEU A 167 -21.26 -12.08 -0.15
C LEU A 167 -21.01 -12.34 -1.64
N ILE A 168 -19.90 -12.99 -1.95
CA ILE A 168 -19.53 -13.41 -3.31
C ILE A 168 -19.88 -14.89 -3.48
N SER A 169 -20.71 -15.22 -4.47
CA SER A 169 -20.99 -16.61 -4.87
C SER A 169 -20.24 -16.94 -6.16
N ARG A 170 -19.28 -17.87 -6.10
CA ARG A 170 -18.47 -18.27 -7.26
C ARG A 170 -18.04 -19.73 -7.17
N GLY A 171 -18.14 -20.47 -8.28
CA GLY A 171 -17.70 -21.86 -8.34
C GLY A 171 -18.32 -22.77 -7.27
N GLY A 172 -19.58 -22.51 -6.90
CA GLY A 172 -20.30 -23.23 -5.84
C GLY A 172 -19.91 -22.86 -4.40
N LEU A 173 -18.96 -21.93 -4.21
CA LEU A 173 -18.57 -21.41 -2.90
C LEU A 173 -19.25 -20.09 -2.60
N LYS A 174 -19.55 -19.85 -1.33
CA LYS A 174 -19.95 -18.56 -0.77
C LYS A 174 -18.80 -17.98 0.04
N ILE A 175 -18.35 -16.78 -0.32
CA ILE A 175 -17.25 -16.08 0.36
C ILE A 175 -17.79 -14.75 0.89
N ALA A 176 -17.79 -14.58 2.20
CA ALA A 176 -18.06 -13.28 2.80
C ALA A 176 -16.76 -12.47 2.87
N VAL A 177 -16.83 -11.22 2.41
CA VAL A 177 -15.71 -10.27 2.48
C VAL A 177 -16.13 -9.11 3.37
N ILE A 178 -15.43 -8.89 4.47
CA ILE A 178 -15.63 -7.78 5.41
C ILE A 178 -14.58 -6.70 5.11
N GLY A 179 -14.98 -5.44 5.04
CA GLY A 179 -14.05 -4.33 4.82
C GLY A 179 -13.69 -3.59 6.10
N LEU A 180 -12.47 -3.06 6.19
CA LEU A 180 -12.06 -2.09 7.21
C LEU A 180 -11.32 -0.93 6.56
N ALA A 181 -11.73 0.29 6.89
CA ALA A 181 -10.97 1.49 6.59
C ALA A 181 -9.92 1.74 7.67
N LEU A 182 -8.89 2.51 7.33
CA LEU A 182 -7.86 2.92 8.28
C LEU A 182 -8.47 3.74 9.42
N LYS A 183 -8.23 3.31 10.66
CA LYS A 183 -8.66 4.06 11.86
C LYS A 183 -8.06 5.46 11.90
N ALA A 184 -6.80 5.58 11.48
CA ALA A 184 -6.07 6.83 11.40
C ALA A 184 -6.41 7.70 10.17
N THR A 185 -7.43 7.37 9.36
CA THR A 185 -7.83 8.20 8.20
C THR A 185 -7.91 9.71 8.50
N PRO A 186 -8.50 10.18 9.63
CA PRO A 186 -8.58 11.62 9.92
C PRO A 186 -7.23 12.34 10.06
N THR A 187 -6.13 11.60 10.24
CA THR A 187 -4.75 12.13 10.27
C THR A 187 -3.91 11.73 9.07
N ASN A 188 -4.46 10.94 8.13
CA ASN A 188 -3.76 10.40 6.96
C ASN A 188 -4.37 10.87 5.62
N THR A 189 -5.53 11.51 5.65
CA THR A 189 -6.04 12.38 4.58
C THR A 189 -6.28 13.79 5.14
N THR A 190 -6.60 14.77 4.28
CA THR A 190 -6.95 16.11 4.76
C THR A 190 -8.18 16.04 5.67
N PRO A 191 -8.12 16.51 6.94
CA PRO A 191 -9.20 16.33 7.91
C PRO A 191 -10.57 16.86 7.44
N ARG A 192 -10.59 17.92 6.63
CA ARG A 192 -11.82 18.49 6.05
C ARG A 192 -12.58 17.50 5.16
N ASN A 193 -11.87 16.58 4.51
CA ASN A 193 -12.46 15.64 3.56
C ASN A 193 -13.29 14.53 4.23
N VAL A 194 -13.08 14.32 5.53
CA VAL A 194 -13.76 13.30 6.34
C VAL A 194 -14.56 13.92 7.49
N GLN A 195 -14.86 15.22 7.40
CA GLN A 195 -15.66 15.90 8.40
C GLN A 195 -17.02 15.20 8.58
N GLY A 196 -17.41 14.99 9.85
CA GLY A 196 -18.66 14.30 10.18
C GLY A 196 -18.54 12.77 10.23
N LEU A 197 -17.37 12.21 9.90
CA LEU A 197 -17.11 10.77 10.00
C LEU A 197 -16.22 10.44 11.20
N ALA A 198 -16.44 9.26 11.78
CA ALA A 198 -15.55 8.61 12.71
C ALA A 198 -15.11 7.24 12.18
N PHE A 199 -13.88 6.86 12.50
CA PHE A 199 -13.25 5.61 12.09
C PHE A 199 -12.96 4.81 13.35
N GLY A 200 -13.79 3.79 13.60
CA GLY A 200 -13.81 3.02 14.83
C GLY A 200 -12.78 1.90 14.89
N ASP A 201 -12.76 1.21 16.04
CA ASP A 201 -11.92 0.03 16.27
C ASP A 201 -12.23 -1.11 15.29
N GLY A 202 -11.19 -1.58 14.59
CA GLY A 202 -11.32 -2.60 13.54
C GLY A 202 -11.77 -3.96 14.06
N ALA A 203 -11.19 -4.44 15.17
CA ALA A 203 -11.57 -5.73 15.76
C ALA A 203 -13.02 -5.74 16.23
N ALA A 204 -13.45 -4.69 16.92
CA ALA A 204 -14.84 -4.51 17.34
C ALA A 204 -15.79 -4.43 16.12
N ALA A 205 -15.38 -3.76 15.04
CA ALA A 205 -16.17 -3.69 13.83
C ALA A 205 -16.34 -5.05 13.13
N VAL A 206 -15.28 -5.84 13.02
CA VAL A 206 -15.34 -7.20 12.49
C VAL A 206 -16.24 -8.08 13.37
N ARG A 207 -16.02 -8.11 14.69
CA ARG A 207 -16.83 -8.92 15.62
C ARG A 207 -18.33 -8.64 15.53
N ARG A 208 -18.71 -7.38 15.28
CA ARG A 208 -20.12 -6.98 15.14
C ARG A 208 -20.82 -7.63 13.94
N VAL A 209 -20.13 -7.80 12.82
CA VAL A 209 -20.73 -8.33 11.57
C VAL A 209 -20.37 -9.80 11.30
N LEU A 210 -19.34 -10.31 11.98
CA LEU A 210 -18.82 -11.65 11.79
C LEU A 210 -19.85 -12.78 11.94
N PRO A 211 -20.77 -12.78 12.93
CA PRO A 211 -21.77 -13.84 13.05
C PRO A 211 -22.65 -13.98 11.79
N GLN A 212 -23.06 -12.86 11.20
CA GLN A 212 -23.89 -12.84 9.98
C GLN A 212 -23.07 -13.29 8.76
N ALA A 213 -21.85 -12.76 8.60
CA ALA A 213 -20.96 -13.12 7.51
C ALA A 213 -20.62 -14.62 7.53
N ARG A 214 -20.26 -15.17 8.70
CA ARG A 214 -19.90 -16.57 8.88
C ARG A 214 -21.10 -17.51 8.66
N ALA A 215 -22.30 -17.16 9.12
CA ALA A 215 -23.50 -17.96 8.90
C ALA A 215 -23.87 -18.06 7.40
N ALA A 216 -23.50 -17.06 6.60
CA ALA A 216 -23.84 -16.99 5.18
C ALA A 216 -22.80 -17.63 4.24
N ALA A 217 -21.59 -17.94 4.71
CA ALA A 217 -20.43 -18.22 3.85
C ALA A 217 -19.60 -19.44 4.26
N ASP A 218 -18.96 -20.06 3.26
CA ASP A 218 -17.97 -21.13 3.43
C ASP A 218 -16.59 -20.58 3.88
N PHE A 219 -16.31 -19.31 3.54
CA PHE A 219 -15.09 -18.58 3.88
C PHE A 219 -15.46 -17.15 4.30
N VAL A 220 -14.77 -16.62 5.31
CA VAL A 220 -14.83 -15.20 5.71
C VAL A 220 -13.45 -14.59 5.58
N ILE A 221 -13.33 -13.60 4.71
CA ILE A 221 -12.09 -12.86 4.44
C ILE A 221 -12.29 -11.43 4.90
N VAL A 222 -11.27 -10.83 5.50
CA VAL A 222 -11.24 -9.39 5.78
C VAL A 222 -10.30 -8.71 4.79
N VAL A 223 -10.77 -7.68 4.10
CA VAL A 223 -9.92 -6.70 3.42
C VAL A 223 -9.80 -5.47 4.31
N ALA A 224 -8.59 -5.12 4.71
CA ALA A 224 -8.37 -4.06 5.69
C ALA A 224 -7.31 -3.08 5.20
N HIS A 225 -7.65 -1.80 5.17
CA HIS A 225 -6.68 -0.74 4.97
C HIS A 225 -5.98 -0.38 6.28
N GLU A 226 -5.34 -1.39 6.87
CA GLU A 226 -4.56 -1.36 8.09
C GLU A 226 -3.37 -2.29 7.83
N GLY A 227 -2.19 -1.98 8.35
CA GLY A 227 -0.98 -2.67 7.93
C GLY A 227 -0.02 -3.03 9.06
N ALA A 228 1.05 -3.72 8.68
CA ALA A 228 2.17 -4.07 9.55
C ALA A 228 3.50 -3.93 8.80
N PHE A 229 4.59 -4.04 9.54
CA PHE A 229 5.93 -4.29 9.03
C PHE A 229 6.43 -5.60 9.65
N CYS A 230 7.24 -6.34 8.91
CA CYS A 230 7.85 -7.58 9.38
C CYS A 230 9.36 -7.50 9.20
N ASP A 231 10.08 -7.88 10.25
CA ASP A 231 11.53 -7.98 10.27
C ASP A 231 11.96 -9.28 9.58
N GLY A 232 12.90 -9.17 8.65
CA GLY A 232 13.44 -10.31 7.91
C GLY A 232 13.11 -10.29 6.41
N PRO A 233 13.71 -11.20 5.63
CA PRO A 233 13.50 -11.25 4.20
C PRO A 233 12.05 -11.64 3.89
N PRO A 234 11.44 -11.08 2.82
CA PRO A 234 10.14 -11.53 2.35
C PRO A 234 10.24 -13.00 1.92
N ALA A 235 9.63 -13.88 2.71
CA ALA A 235 9.66 -15.31 2.47
C ALA A 235 8.38 -15.78 1.76
N THR A 236 8.50 -16.88 1.03
CA THR A 236 7.35 -17.71 0.62
C THR A 236 6.64 -18.33 1.81
N ASP A 237 7.33 -18.45 2.93
CA ASP A 237 6.79 -18.96 4.19
C ASP A 237 6.36 -17.82 5.12
N PRO A 238 5.37 -18.05 6.01
CA PRO A 238 4.97 -17.05 6.97
C PRO A 238 6.11 -16.65 7.93
N VAL A 239 6.33 -15.34 8.06
CA VAL A 239 7.19 -14.74 9.09
C VAL A 239 6.52 -14.93 10.46
N PRO A 240 7.25 -15.36 11.51
CA PRO A 240 6.69 -15.47 12.85
C PRO A 240 6.10 -14.14 13.35
N ALA A 241 4.87 -14.17 13.87
CA ALA A 241 4.16 -12.97 14.33
C ALA A 241 4.95 -12.06 15.30
N PRO A 242 5.80 -12.57 16.22
CA PRO A 242 6.62 -11.72 17.08
C PRO A 242 7.67 -10.86 16.35
N ALA A 243 8.02 -11.23 15.11
CA ALA A 243 8.91 -10.45 14.25
C ALA A 243 8.14 -9.43 13.38
N CYS A 244 6.84 -9.27 13.59
CA CYS A 244 6.02 -8.27 12.91
C CYS A 244 5.40 -7.30 13.91
N HIS A 245 5.19 -6.05 13.49
CA HIS A 245 4.59 -4.98 14.28
C HIS A 245 3.65 -4.12 13.43
N GLY A 246 2.54 -3.66 14.02
CA GLY A 246 1.54 -2.80 13.37
C GLY A 246 0.10 -3.19 13.69
N ASP A 247 -0.82 -2.26 13.44
CA ASP A 247 -2.20 -2.27 13.92
C ASP A 247 -3.01 -3.46 13.39
N ILE A 248 -2.71 -3.96 12.19
CA ILE A 248 -3.41 -5.15 11.65
C ILE A 248 -3.18 -6.40 12.49
N LEU A 249 -2.03 -6.50 13.17
CA LEU A 249 -1.74 -7.63 14.07
C LEU A 249 -2.59 -7.53 15.34
N ASP A 250 -2.81 -6.32 15.85
CA ASP A 250 -3.68 -6.09 17.01
C ASP A 250 -5.14 -6.36 16.68
N ILE A 251 -5.58 -5.99 15.48
CA ILE A 251 -6.90 -6.37 14.98
C ILE A 251 -7.04 -7.89 14.98
N ALA A 252 -6.07 -8.63 14.41
CA ALA A 252 -6.11 -10.10 14.37
C ALA A 252 -6.07 -10.74 15.76
N ARG A 253 -5.30 -10.19 16.71
CA ARG A 253 -5.28 -10.62 18.13
C ARG A 253 -6.63 -10.43 18.81
N GLY A 254 -7.38 -9.41 18.41
CA GLY A 254 -8.72 -9.10 18.95
C GLY A 254 -9.85 -9.99 18.41
N LEU A 255 -9.59 -10.89 17.47
CA LEU A 255 -10.57 -11.82 16.90
C LEU A 255 -10.38 -13.23 17.46
N ASP A 256 -11.44 -14.04 17.48
CA ASP A 256 -11.33 -15.44 17.87
C ASP A 256 -10.55 -16.24 16.82
N SER A 257 -9.73 -17.20 17.26
CA SER A 257 -8.93 -18.03 16.36
C SER A 257 -9.82 -18.78 15.36
N ALA A 258 -9.40 -18.78 14.09
CA ALA A 258 -10.11 -19.38 12.94
C ALA A 258 -11.53 -18.82 12.68
N SER A 259 -11.94 -17.74 13.35
CA SER A 259 -13.22 -17.09 13.08
C SER A 259 -13.23 -16.31 11.76
N VAL A 260 -12.04 -15.87 11.32
CA VAL A 260 -11.72 -15.30 10.00
C VAL A 260 -10.69 -16.20 9.32
N ASP A 261 -10.86 -16.47 8.03
CA ASP A 261 -10.02 -17.40 7.26
C ASP A 261 -8.77 -16.73 6.66
N LEU A 262 -8.81 -15.42 6.40
CA LEU A 262 -7.73 -14.64 5.83
C LEU A 262 -7.96 -13.14 6.09
N ILE A 263 -6.88 -12.42 6.35
CA ILE A 263 -6.83 -10.96 6.28
C ILE A 263 -5.92 -10.55 5.11
N VAL A 264 -6.46 -9.77 4.18
CA VAL A 264 -5.69 -9.04 3.18
C VAL A 264 -5.53 -7.61 3.72
N SER A 265 -4.29 -7.21 3.96
CA SER A 265 -3.94 -5.93 4.58
C SER A 265 -3.35 -4.94 3.56
N GLY A 266 -3.25 -3.67 3.94
CA GLY A 266 -2.74 -2.57 3.11
C GLY A 266 -2.09 -1.46 3.95
N HIS A 267 -2.08 -0.23 3.44
CA HIS A 267 -1.63 1.00 4.13
C HIS A 267 -0.12 1.15 4.33
N THR A 268 0.57 0.13 4.84
CA THR A 268 2.00 0.27 5.18
C THR A 268 2.95 0.05 3.99
N HIS A 269 2.42 -0.35 2.83
CA HIS A 269 3.15 -0.62 1.58
C HIS A 269 4.25 -1.69 1.69
N SER A 270 4.24 -2.44 2.79
CA SER A 270 5.25 -3.43 3.14
C SER A 270 4.91 -4.80 2.56
N LEU A 271 5.81 -5.75 2.80
CA LEU A 271 5.56 -7.17 2.58
C LEU A 271 5.14 -7.77 3.92
N VAL A 272 3.91 -8.30 3.97
CA VAL A 272 3.42 -9.04 5.13
C VAL A 272 3.00 -10.42 4.64
N ASN A 273 3.50 -11.45 5.31
CA ASN A 273 3.05 -12.83 5.20
C ASN A 273 3.25 -13.43 6.59
N THR A 274 2.23 -13.44 7.44
CA THR A 274 2.34 -13.91 8.82
C THR A 274 1.04 -14.58 9.25
N VAL A 275 1.05 -15.20 10.44
CA VAL A 275 -0.14 -15.81 11.04
C VAL A 275 -0.26 -15.32 12.48
N VAL A 276 -1.37 -14.65 12.79
CA VAL A 276 -1.68 -14.14 14.12
C VAL A 276 -2.96 -14.78 14.61
N ASN A 277 -2.93 -15.37 15.81
CA ASN A 277 -4.08 -16.09 16.38
C ASN A 277 -4.68 -17.16 15.43
N GLY A 278 -3.84 -17.81 14.62
CA GLY A 278 -4.28 -18.78 13.61
C GLY A 278 -4.90 -18.17 12.35
N ILE A 279 -4.92 -16.84 12.21
CA ILE A 279 -5.43 -16.10 11.05
C ILE A 279 -4.25 -15.67 10.17
N PRO A 280 -4.16 -16.14 8.92
CA PRO A 280 -3.18 -15.67 7.94
C PRO A 280 -3.41 -14.20 7.58
N ILE A 281 -2.32 -13.43 7.45
CA ILE A 281 -2.32 -12.01 7.06
C ILE A 281 -1.35 -11.81 5.91
N VAL A 282 -1.80 -11.15 4.84
CA VAL A 282 -0.98 -10.88 3.65
C VAL A 282 -1.04 -9.41 3.20
N GLN A 283 0.10 -8.88 2.74
CA GLN A 283 0.23 -7.58 2.09
C GLN A 283 1.28 -7.62 0.99
N ALA A 284 0.97 -7.09 -0.19
CA ALA A 284 1.74 -7.29 -1.42
C ALA A 284 2.46 -6.02 -1.89
N ARG A 285 3.26 -5.39 -1.02
CA ARG A 285 3.94 -4.11 -1.30
C ARG A 285 2.92 -2.99 -1.55
N SER A 286 3.06 -2.26 -2.65
CA SER A 286 2.15 -1.22 -3.14
C SER A 286 2.37 -1.05 -4.65
N SER A 287 1.61 -0.14 -5.29
CA SER A 287 1.84 0.29 -6.67
C SER A 287 1.78 -0.82 -7.71
N GLY A 288 1.06 -1.91 -7.39
CA GLY A 288 1.03 -3.12 -8.21
C GLY A 288 2.40 -3.80 -8.35
N ALA A 289 3.33 -3.56 -7.42
CA ALA A 289 4.64 -4.21 -7.39
C ALA A 289 4.62 -5.63 -6.82
N GLY A 290 3.48 -6.06 -6.29
CA GLY A 290 3.24 -7.40 -5.80
C GLY A 290 1.79 -7.82 -6.02
N ILE A 291 1.58 -9.13 -6.11
CA ILE A 291 0.26 -9.77 -6.08
C ILE A 291 0.30 -10.83 -4.99
N ALA A 292 -0.53 -10.70 -3.95
CA ALA A 292 -0.69 -11.77 -2.97
C ALA A 292 -1.46 -12.92 -3.63
N VAL A 293 -0.91 -14.13 -3.57
CA VAL A 293 -1.56 -15.37 -4.03
C VAL A 293 -1.77 -16.26 -2.83
N VAL A 294 -3.03 -16.42 -2.42
CA VAL A 294 -3.41 -17.21 -1.25
C VAL A 294 -4.28 -18.38 -1.70
N ASP A 295 -3.80 -19.60 -1.45
CA ASP A 295 -4.47 -20.85 -1.79
C ASP A 295 -5.01 -21.53 -0.53
N PHE A 296 -6.32 -21.75 -0.51
CA PHE A 296 -6.98 -22.64 0.45
C PHE A 296 -6.95 -24.06 -0.10
N VAL A 297 -6.03 -24.86 0.43
CA VAL A 297 -5.80 -26.25 0.02
C VAL A 297 -6.52 -27.20 0.95
N ARG A 298 -7.34 -28.08 0.37
CA ARG A 298 -7.89 -29.23 1.09
C ARG A 298 -6.86 -30.34 1.09
N LEU A 299 -6.41 -30.73 2.27
CA LEU A 299 -5.51 -31.87 2.48
C LEU A 299 -6.31 -33.16 2.68
N ARG A 300 -5.65 -34.33 2.67
CA ARG A 300 -6.29 -35.62 3.01
C ARG A 300 -7.06 -35.51 4.34
N GLY A 301 -8.33 -35.90 4.32
CA GLY A 301 -9.26 -35.77 5.46
C GLY A 301 -10.08 -34.47 5.42
N THR A 302 -10.38 -33.89 6.59
CA THR A 302 -11.12 -32.62 6.75
C THR A 302 -10.21 -31.41 6.97
N LYS A 303 -8.88 -31.60 6.98
CA LYS A 303 -7.91 -30.53 7.24
C LYS A 303 -7.82 -29.57 6.05
N ARG A 304 -7.88 -28.27 6.34
CA ARG A 304 -7.59 -27.18 5.38
C ARG A 304 -6.24 -26.56 5.73
N GLN A 305 -5.48 -26.20 4.72
CA GLN A 305 -4.23 -25.43 4.86
C GLN A 305 -4.36 -24.17 4.02
N VAL A 306 -3.85 -23.05 4.54
CA VAL A 306 -3.69 -21.81 3.78
C VAL A 306 -2.23 -21.69 3.38
N ARG A 307 -1.97 -21.50 2.08
CA ARG A 307 -0.63 -21.26 1.54
C ARG A 307 -0.62 -19.88 0.89
N ALA A 308 0.27 -18.99 1.33
CA ALA A 308 0.36 -17.64 0.82
C ALA A 308 1.76 -17.39 0.24
N ARG A 309 1.83 -16.66 -0.87
CA ARG A 309 3.06 -16.13 -1.44
C ARG A 309 2.79 -14.81 -2.14
N ILE A 310 3.84 -14.05 -2.41
CA ILE A 310 3.74 -12.76 -3.12
C ILE A 310 4.48 -12.88 -4.45
N GLU A 311 3.76 -12.71 -5.55
CA GLU A 311 4.31 -12.73 -6.91
C GLU A 311 4.71 -11.31 -7.32
N THR A 312 5.83 -11.18 -8.02
CA THR A 312 6.25 -9.89 -8.61
C THR A 312 5.82 -9.83 -10.08
N PRO A 313 4.92 -8.91 -10.46
CA PRO A 313 4.37 -8.86 -11.81
C PRO A 313 5.33 -8.13 -12.77
N TYR A 314 6.40 -8.81 -13.19
CA TYR A 314 7.31 -8.27 -14.18
C TYR A 314 6.64 -8.13 -15.55
N THR A 315 6.87 -7.01 -16.23
CA THR A 315 6.21 -6.75 -17.52
C THR A 315 6.71 -7.64 -18.65
N ASP A 316 7.92 -8.19 -18.52
CA ASP A 316 8.57 -9.07 -19.49
C ASP A 316 8.11 -10.55 -19.41
N GLN A 317 7.29 -10.89 -18.41
CA GLN A 317 6.78 -12.25 -18.18
C GLN A 317 5.35 -12.47 -18.67
N VAL A 318 4.71 -11.42 -19.18
CA VAL A 318 3.37 -11.45 -19.76
C VAL A 318 3.33 -10.61 -21.01
N ARG A 319 2.34 -10.86 -21.89
CA ARG A 319 2.00 -9.93 -22.95
C ARG A 319 1.07 -8.85 -22.37
N PRO A 320 1.44 -7.56 -22.36
CA PRO A 320 0.56 -6.50 -21.88
C PRO A 320 -0.77 -6.46 -22.63
N ASP A 321 -1.85 -6.16 -21.91
CA ASP A 321 -3.20 -6.03 -22.45
C ASP A 321 -3.31 -4.75 -23.30
N ALA A 322 -3.41 -4.95 -24.62
CA ALA A 322 -3.46 -3.84 -25.57
C ALA A 322 -4.70 -2.97 -25.36
N ALA A 323 -5.89 -3.55 -25.19
CA ALA A 323 -7.13 -2.77 -25.05
C ALA A 323 -7.12 -1.87 -23.80
N LEU A 324 -6.62 -2.39 -22.67
CA LEU A 324 -6.43 -1.58 -21.47
C LEU A 324 -5.35 -0.51 -21.68
N GLY A 325 -4.23 -0.85 -22.32
CA GLY A 325 -3.22 0.12 -22.71
C GLY A 325 -3.78 1.25 -23.59
N ASP A 326 -4.61 0.92 -24.58
CA ASP A 326 -5.26 1.86 -25.49
C ASP A 326 -6.19 2.83 -24.74
N THR A 327 -6.95 2.30 -23.78
CA THR A 327 -7.83 3.09 -22.90
C THR A 327 -7.02 4.09 -22.08
N LEU A 328 -5.89 3.67 -21.52
CA LEU A 328 -5.04 4.52 -20.68
C LEU A 328 -4.26 5.57 -21.50
N ARG A 329 -3.92 5.28 -22.76
CA ARG A 329 -3.25 6.24 -23.66
C ARG A 329 -4.02 7.52 -23.90
N VAL A 330 -5.35 7.50 -23.82
CA VAL A 330 -6.18 8.70 -23.93
C VAL A 330 -5.85 9.68 -22.78
N TYR A 331 -5.78 9.17 -21.55
CA TYR A 331 -5.43 9.97 -20.38
C TYR A 331 -3.97 10.42 -20.40
N GLN A 332 -3.04 9.55 -20.83
CA GLN A 332 -1.62 9.90 -20.94
C GLN A 332 -1.41 11.08 -21.90
N ARG A 333 -2.05 11.05 -23.08
CA ARG A 333 -1.96 12.16 -24.04
C ARG A 333 -2.51 13.48 -23.49
N ALA A 334 -3.55 13.41 -22.66
CA ALA A 334 -4.16 14.61 -22.07
C ALA A 334 -3.22 15.33 -21.08
N ILE A 335 -2.31 14.60 -20.43
CA ILE A 335 -1.38 15.18 -19.44
C ILE A 335 0.04 15.41 -19.98
N GLU A 336 0.37 14.93 -21.18
CA GLU A 336 1.74 14.86 -21.68
C GLU A 336 2.46 16.22 -21.71
N THR A 337 1.75 17.28 -22.13
CA THR A 337 2.31 18.64 -22.17
C THR A 337 2.73 19.12 -20.79
N VAL A 338 1.93 18.82 -19.76
CA VAL A 338 2.25 19.21 -18.38
C VAL A 338 3.33 18.29 -17.82
N ARG A 339 3.20 16.98 -18.01
CA ARG A 339 4.13 15.95 -17.53
C ARG A 339 5.56 16.22 -18.00
N SER A 340 5.75 16.44 -19.29
CA SER A 340 7.07 16.57 -19.93
C SER A 340 7.75 17.94 -19.75
N ARG A 341 7.07 18.90 -19.10
CA ARG A 341 7.60 20.25 -18.91
C ARG A 341 8.94 20.21 -18.16
N PRO A 342 10.05 20.68 -18.76
CA PRO A 342 11.35 20.71 -18.08
C PRO A 342 11.31 21.67 -16.89
N VAL A 343 11.92 21.27 -15.77
CA VAL A 343 12.00 22.10 -14.56
C VAL A 343 13.45 22.38 -14.18
N ALA A 344 14.27 21.34 -14.00
CA ALA A 344 15.64 21.50 -13.51
C ALA A 344 16.55 20.37 -14.03
N ARG A 345 17.82 20.44 -13.66
CA ARG A 345 18.75 19.31 -13.75
C ARG A 345 19.32 19.02 -12.37
N VAL A 346 19.27 17.77 -11.92
CA VAL A 346 19.80 17.33 -10.62
C VAL A 346 21.09 16.53 -10.83
N LYS A 347 22.11 16.79 -10.02
CA LYS A 347 23.46 16.20 -10.20
C LYS A 347 23.53 14.72 -9.83
N VAL A 348 22.84 14.32 -8.77
CA VAL A 348 22.86 12.97 -8.19
C VAL A 348 21.44 12.51 -7.87
N GLU A 349 21.24 11.20 -7.80
CA GLU A 349 19.94 10.64 -7.39
C GLU A 349 19.64 11.03 -5.93
N LEU A 350 18.44 11.56 -5.67
CA LEU A 350 18.01 11.97 -4.34
C LEU A 350 17.05 10.92 -3.77
N ARG A 351 17.60 10.01 -2.97
CA ARG A 351 16.85 8.90 -2.36
C ARG A 351 16.23 9.26 -1.02
N ARG A 352 15.10 8.62 -0.72
CA ARG A 352 14.37 8.69 0.56
C ARG A 352 14.90 7.67 1.58
N THR A 353 16.21 7.67 1.80
CA THR A 353 16.89 6.69 2.66
C THR A 353 17.57 7.35 3.84
N GLY A 354 17.36 6.82 5.04
CA GLY A 354 17.95 7.34 6.28
C GLY A 354 16.92 7.98 7.21
N GLN A 355 17.41 8.62 8.26
CA GLN A 355 16.62 9.38 9.24
C GLN A 355 16.18 10.73 8.67
N GLU A 356 17.13 11.42 8.06
CA GLU A 356 16.97 12.64 7.29
C GLU A 356 17.66 12.43 5.94
N TYR A 357 17.08 12.93 4.85
CA TYR A 357 17.62 12.69 3.50
C TYR A 357 17.64 13.97 2.66
N GLY A 358 18.55 14.00 1.66
CA GLY A 358 18.83 15.20 0.85
C GLY A 358 17.59 15.75 0.15
N LEU A 359 16.73 14.89 -0.39
CA LEU A 359 15.47 15.30 -1.02
C LEU A 359 14.54 16.03 -0.04
N GLY A 360 14.41 15.53 1.18
CA GLY A 360 13.55 16.11 2.21
C GLY A 360 14.05 17.47 2.68
N ARG A 361 15.37 17.62 2.90
CA ARG A 361 16.02 18.90 3.20
C ARG A 361 15.81 19.93 2.09
N LEU A 362 15.96 19.51 0.83
CA LEU A 362 15.74 20.37 -0.34
C LEU A 362 14.29 20.87 -0.43
N ILE A 363 13.31 19.99 -0.18
CA ILE A 363 11.89 20.36 -0.16
C ILE A 363 11.59 21.29 1.01
N ALA A 364 12.14 21.04 2.20
CA ALA A 364 11.97 21.91 3.35
C ALA A 364 12.56 23.31 3.08
N ASP A 365 13.71 23.41 2.42
CA ASP A 365 14.29 24.69 2.00
C ASP A 365 13.40 25.41 0.99
N ALA A 366 12.87 24.69 0.01
CA ALA A 366 11.95 25.26 -0.97
C ALA A 366 10.71 25.86 -0.30
N GLN A 367 10.07 25.10 0.59
CA GLN A 367 8.87 25.55 1.30
C GLN A 367 9.16 26.73 2.22
N ARG A 368 10.26 26.68 2.99
CA ARG A 368 10.69 27.80 3.85
C ARG A 368 10.94 29.07 3.05
N ASN A 369 11.68 28.95 1.95
CA ASN A 369 12.04 30.07 1.09
C ASN A 369 10.80 30.68 0.44
N VAL A 370 9.97 29.87 -0.21
CA VAL A 370 8.79 30.37 -0.92
C VAL A 370 7.77 30.99 0.02
N ALA A 371 7.55 30.39 1.20
CA ALA A 371 6.65 30.95 2.21
C ALA A 371 7.25 32.15 2.96
N GLN A 372 8.55 32.44 2.80
CA GLN A 372 9.27 33.48 3.56
C GLN A 372 9.07 33.27 5.07
N ALA A 373 9.40 32.07 5.55
CA ALA A 373 9.22 31.65 6.94
C ALA A 373 10.56 31.49 7.67
N ASP A 374 10.53 31.57 9.00
CA ASP A 374 11.69 31.33 9.86
C ASP A 374 12.09 29.85 9.79
N VAL A 375 11.11 28.94 9.75
CA VAL A 375 11.27 27.49 9.81
C VAL A 375 10.35 26.82 8.80
N ALA A 376 10.70 25.64 8.28
CA ALA A 376 9.74 24.74 7.61
C ALA A 376 9.77 23.34 8.23
N ILE A 377 8.63 22.64 8.16
CA ILE A 377 8.48 21.24 8.55
C ILE A 377 7.74 20.49 7.43
N VAL A 378 8.35 19.42 6.92
CA VAL A 378 7.82 18.60 5.81
C VAL A 378 7.76 17.14 6.24
N ASN A 379 6.56 16.57 6.38
CA ASN A 379 6.39 15.19 6.80
C ASN A 379 6.85 14.18 5.73
N ASN A 380 7.42 13.05 6.17
CA ASN A 380 7.88 11.98 5.29
C ASN A 380 6.77 11.40 4.42
N GLY A 381 5.54 11.36 4.96
CA GLY A 381 4.36 10.88 4.25
C GLY A 381 4.01 11.71 3.02
N GLY A 382 4.40 12.99 2.98
CA GLY A 382 4.17 13.93 1.86
C GLY A 382 5.10 13.73 0.66
N ILE A 383 6.22 13.03 0.86
CA ILE A 383 7.23 12.76 -0.17
C ILE A 383 7.02 11.32 -0.65
N ARG A 384 6.81 11.05 -1.93
CA ARG A 384 6.29 9.74 -2.41
C ARG A 384 7.22 8.97 -3.34
N ALA A 385 8.21 9.61 -3.94
CA ALA A 385 9.20 8.98 -4.79
C ALA A 385 10.63 9.50 -4.54
N ASP A 386 11.62 8.71 -4.95
CA ASP A 386 12.99 9.18 -5.13
C ASP A 386 13.04 10.09 -6.37
N LEU A 387 14.05 10.98 -6.45
CA LEU A 387 14.26 11.81 -7.63
C LEU A 387 15.53 11.39 -8.37
N ALA A 388 15.39 10.99 -9.63
CA ALA A 388 16.52 10.57 -10.46
C ALA A 388 17.50 11.72 -10.75
N ALA A 389 18.77 11.38 -10.97
CA ALA A 389 19.75 12.32 -11.49
C ALA A 389 19.46 12.68 -12.96
N GLY A 390 19.91 13.85 -13.38
CA GLY A 390 19.78 14.31 -14.77
C GLY A 390 18.65 15.32 -14.94
N ALA A 391 18.03 15.32 -16.11
CA ALA A 391 16.93 16.23 -16.41
C ALA A 391 15.69 15.85 -15.58
N VAL A 392 15.07 16.85 -14.97
CA VAL A 392 13.89 16.71 -14.13
C VAL A 392 12.74 17.49 -14.75
N THR A 393 11.61 16.82 -14.87
CA THR A 393 10.36 17.35 -15.41
C THR A 393 9.34 17.62 -14.30
N TYR A 394 8.23 18.27 -14.65
CA TYR A 394 7.09 18.40 -13.76
C TYR A 394 6.54 17.03 -13.33
N GLY A 395 6.47 16.06 -14.25
CA GLY A 395 6.01 14.71 -13.94
C GLY A 395 6.85 14.04 -12.85
N ASP A 396 8.17 14.15 -12.94
CA ASP A 396 9.09 13.58 -11.94
C ASP A 396 8.86 14.21 -10.55
N LEU A 397 8.70 15.54 -10.49
CA LEU A 397 8.43 16.23 -9.23
C LEU A 397 7.02 15.95 -8.69
N TYR A 398 6.04 15.72 -9.57
CA TYR A 398 4.70 15.31 -9.18
C TYR A 398 4.71 13.93 -8.51
N GLU A 399 5.51 12.99 -9.02
CA GLU A 399 5.69 11.69 -8.34
C GLU A 399 6.34 11.85 -6.95
N VAL A 400 7.16 12.89 -6.75
CA VAL A 400 7.73 13.22 -5.44
C VAL A 400 6.67 13.86 -4.51
N GLN A 401 5.87 14.82 -4.97
CA GLN A 401 4.84 15.50 -4.16
C GLN A 401 3.45 15.51 -4.87
N PRO A 402 2.72 14.38 -4.87
CA PRO A 402 1.51 14.22 -5.68
C PRO A 402 0.23 14.80 -5.03
N PHE A 403 0.29 15.21 -3.77
CA PHE A 403 -0.87 15.68 -3.03
C PHE A 403 -1.27 17.11 -3.37
N GLN A 404 -0.33 17.92 -3.88
CA GLN A 404 -0.53 19.33 -4.17
C GLN A 404 -1.16 20.07 -2.97
N ASN A 405 -0.62 19.82 -1.78
CA ASN A 405 -1.12 20.47 -0.57
C ASN A 405 -0.87 21.97 -0.67
N ARG A 406 -1.76 22.80 -0.13
CA ARG A 406 -1.51 24.25 -0.09
C ARG A 406 -0.36 24.53 0.87
N LEU A 407 0.57 25.38 0.49
CA LEU A 407 1.64 25.83 1.38
C LEU A 407 1.11 26.96 2.27
N VAL A 408 1.21 26.80 3.58
CA VAL A 408 0.74 27.78 4.56
C VAL A 408 1.88 28.20 5.49
N ARG A 409 1.85 29.46 5.93
CA ARG A 409 2.77 30.02 6.92
C ARG A 409 2.02 30.25 8.23
N LEU A 410 2.34 29.45 9.24
CA LEU A 410 1.74 29.53 10.56
C LEU A 410 2.49 30.51 11.47
N LEU A 411 1.77 31.15 12.39
CA LEU A 411 2.36 31.86 13.53
C LEU A 411 2.34 30.94 14.76
N ALA A 412 3.50 30.43 15.15
CA ALA A 412 3.66 29.51 16.28
C ALA A 412 4.57 30.13 17.34
N THR A 413 4.22 29.98 18.62
CA THR A 413 5.17 30.29 19.71
C THR A 413 6.31 29.28 19.70
N GLY A 414 7.47 29.64 20.26
CA GLY A 414 8.60 28.71 20.39
C GLY A 414 8.23 27.43 21.12
N LYS A 415 7.30 27.51 22.09
CA LYS A 415 6.73 26.35 22.77
C LYS A 415 6.01 25.40 21.80
N VAL A 416 5.12 25.92 20.95
CA VAL A 416 4.38 25.10 19.99
C VAL A 416 5.31 24.54 18.90
N LEU A 417 6.30 25.34 18.47
CA LEU A 417 7.35 24.86 17.56
C LEU A 417 8.12 23.70 18.19
N LYS A 418 8.50 23.80 19.46
CA LYS A 418 9.18 22.72 20.19
C LYS A 418 8.30 21.47 20.30
N GLU A 419 7.01 21.62 20.59
CA GLU A 419 6.05 20.50 20.60
C GLU A 419 5.98 19.80 19.22
N ALA A 420 5.96 20.57 18.13
CA ALA A 420 6.00 20.01 16.78
C ALA A 420 7.31 19.26 16.50
N LEU A 421 8.46 19.78 16.93
CA LEU A 421 9.76 19.13 16.75
C LEU A 421 9.95 17.90 17.66
N GLU A 422 9.35 17.89 18.85
CA GLU A 422 9.24 16.71 19.70
C GLU A 422 8.43 15.60 19.00
N HIS A 423 7.36 15.97 18.29
CA HIS A 423 6.58 15.03 17.48
C HIS A 423 7.41 14.46 16.33
N VAL A 424 8.20 15.28 15.64
CA VAL A 424 9.12 14.83 14.57
C VAL A 424 10.03 13.69 15.04
N VAL A 425 10.50 13.72 16.29
CA VAL A 425 11.45 12.74 16.84
C VAL A 425 10.81 11.73 17.81
N ALA A 426 9.48 11.63 17.84
CA ALA A 426 8.75 10.78 18.78
C ALA A 426 8.84 9.27 18.47
N GLY A 427 9.05 8.90 17.19
CA GLY A 427 9.17 7.51 16.74
C GLY A 427 10.61 6.98 16.80
N ASP A 428 10.83 5.79 16.24
CA ASP A 428 12.17 5.20 16.08
C ASP A 428 13.00 5.90 15.00
N ARG A 429 12.29 6.61 14.10
CA ARG A 429 12.87 7.46 13.07
C ARG A 429 12.25 8.85 13.09
N ALA A 430 13.00 9.83 12.61
CA ALA A 430 12.47 11.17 12.39
C ALA A 430 11.35 11.12 11.33
N ASP A 431 10.19 11.68 11.63
CA ASP A 431 9.00 11.59 10.76
C ASP A 431 8.86 12.79 9.80
N ALA A 432 9.76 13.76 9.87
CA ALA A 432 9.76 14.95 9.02
C ALA A 432 11.17 15.49 8.77
N HIS A 433 11.28 16.36 7.76
CA HIS A 433 12.46 17.17 7.46
C HIS A 433 12.21 18.60 7.87
N VAL A 434 13.27 19.29 8.26
CA VAL A 434 13.20 20.68 8.73
C VAL A 434 14.09 21.60 7.91
N SER A 435 13.79 22.90 7.94
CA SER A 435 14.66 23.96 7.41
C SER A 435 14.62 25.16 8.34
N GLY A 436 15.71 25.93 8.39
CA GLY A 436 15.82 27.14 9.23
C GLY A 436 16.22 26.89 10.69
N LEU A 437 16.42 25.62 11.08
CA LEU A 437 16.91 25.22 12.39
C LEU A 437 17.58 23.84 12.36
N GLU A 438 18.29 23.54 13.44
CA GLU A 438 18.86 22.23 13.78
C GLU A 438 18.22 21.72 15.09
N VAL A 439 17.99 20.42 15.16
CA VAL A 439 17.36 19.69 16.28
C VAL A 439 18.32 18.63 16.80
N TRP A 440 18.64 18.67 18.10
CA TRP A 440 19.31 17.56 18.78
C TRP A 440 18.33 16.87 19.70
N TYR A 441 18.35 15.53 19.69
CA TYR A 441 17.42 14.75 20.50
C TYR A 441 18.05 13.47 21.07
N ASP A 442 17.49 12.99 22.18
CA ASP A 442 17.84 11.74 22.84
C ASP A 442 16.68 10.74 22.73
N PRO A 443 16.82 9.65 21.96
CA PRO A 443 15.77 8.66 21.78
C PRO A 443 15.49 7.82 23.04
N GLY A 444 16.42 7.80 24.01
CA GLY A 444 16.26 7.11 25.29
C GLY A 444 15.27 7.82 26.22
N LYS A 445 14.93 9.07 25.93
CA LYS A 445 13.90 9.82 26.66
C LYS A 445 12.50 9.47 26.18
N ARG A 446 11.53 9.70 27.07
CA ARG A 446 10.10 9.55 26.77
C ARG A 446 9.71 10.48 25.62
N ALA A 447 8.91 9.99 24.68
CA ALA A 447 8.36 10.80 23.60
C ALA A 447 7.68 12.08 24.16
N GLY A 448 7.92 13.22 23.50
CA GLY A 448 7.53 14.55 24.00
C GLY A 448 8.56 15.21 24.93
N GLN A 449 9.68 14.55 25.23
CA GLN A 449 10.79 15.07 26.04
C GLN A 449 12.16 14.69 25.47
N ARG A 450 12.22 14.36 24.17
CA ARG A 450 13.42 13.88 23.49
C ARG A 450 14.31 15.02 23.02
N VAL A 451 13.76 16.18 22.66
CA VAL A 451 14.54 17.32 22.17
C VAL A 451 15.39 17.90 23.30
N THR A 452 16.71 17.90 23.09
CA THR A 452 17.70 18.38 24.05
C THR A 452 18.23 19.77 23.71
N LYS A 453 18.25 20.13 22.42
CA LYS A 453 18.69 21.44 21.93
C LYS A 453 17.98 21.80 20.64
N LEU A 454 17.67 23.07 20.48
CA LEU A 454 17.18 23.68 19.24
C LEU A 454 18.04 24.91 18.93
N THR A 455 18.54 25.00 17.70
CA THR A 455 19.32 26.16 17.24
C THR A 455 18.76 26.63 15.90
N LEU A 456 18.38 27.89 15.79
CA LEU A 456 17.97 28.52 14.53
C LEU A 456 19.18 28.67 13.60
N ALA A 457 18.93 28.83 12.29
CA ALA A 457 20.00 29.02 11.30
C ALA A 457 20.90 30.26 11.57
N ASP A 458 20.43 31.22 12.35
CA ASP A 458 21.22 32.39 12.79
C ASP A 458 22.03 32.15 14.08
N GLY A 459 22.03 30.91 14.59
CA GLY A 459 22.79 30.49 15.77
C GLY A 459 22.08 30.71 17.11
N ARG A 460 20.91 31.35 17.14
CA ARG A 460 20.16 31.57 18.38
C ARG A 460 19.37 30.34 18.80
N GLY A 461 19.12 30.20 20.10
CA GLY A 461 18.16 29.22 20.62
C GLY A 461 16.71 29.59 20.27
N VAL A 462 15.82 28.60 20.34
CA VAL A 462 14.37 28.84 20.29
C VAL A 462 13.89 29.32 21.66
N ASP A 463 13.22 30.47 21.70
CA ASP A 463 12.62 31.07 22.89
C ASP A 463 11.13 30.71 22.93
N ASP A 464 10.69 30.07 24.02
CA ASP A 464 9.32 29.54 24.17
C ASP A 464 8.23 30.62 24.01
N GLY A 465 8.50 31.87 24.42
CA GLY A 465 7.56 32.99 24.37
C GLY A 465 7.58 33.78 23.06
N ARG A 466 8.64 33.64 22.26
CA ARG A 466 8.74 34.31 20.95
C ARG A 466 7.84 33.63 19.92
N THR A 467 7.25 34.43 19.02
CA THR A 467 6.53 33.91 17.85
C THR A 467 7.49 33.74 16.67
N TYR A 468 7.34 32.62 15.97
CA TYR A 468 8.06 32.22 14.78
C TYR A 468 7.06 31.94 13.65
N THR A 469 7.49 32.23 12.43
CA THR A 469 6.77 31.83 11.22
C THR A 469 7.21 30.41 10.80
N VAL A 470 6.25 29.50 10.64
CA VAL A 470 6.52 28.09 10.29
C VAL A 470 5.79 27.73 9.01
N ALA A 471 6.54 27.42 7.96
CA ALA A 471 6.01 26.91 6.69
C ALA A 471 5.69 25.42 6.80
N VAL A 472 4.44 25.06 6.52
CA VAL A 472 3.96 23.68 6.48
C VAL A 472 2.91 23.53 5.38
N SER A 473 2.54 22.30 5.04
CA SER A 473 1.36 22.05 4.22
C SER A 473 0.05 22.29 5.00
N ASP A 474 -1.03 22.61 4.30
CA ASP A 474 -2.38 22.73 4.91
C ASP A 474 -2.83 21.42 5.58
N PHE A 475 -2.36 20.28 5.08
CA PHE A 475 -2.50 18.99 5.75
C PHE A 475 -1.90 18.98 7.16
N LEU A 476 -0.64 19.41 7.34
CA LEU A 476 -0.01 19.47 8.66
C LEU A 476 -0.65 20.55 9.55
N ALA A 477 -1.00 21.71 8.99
CA ALA A 477 -1.69 22.76 9.71
C ALA A 477 -3.06 22.33 10.26
N ALA A 478 -3.74 21.39 9.60
CA ALA A 478 -4.99 20.80 10.09
C ALA A 478 -4.79 19.68 11.13
N GLY A 479 -3.54 19.32 11.45
CA GLY A 479 -3.17 18.25 12.36
C GLY A 479 -2.95 16.89 11.70
N GLY A 480 -2.78 16.85 10.37
CA GLY A 480 -2.35 15.66 9.64
C GLY A 480 -0.99 15.14 10.14
N SER A 481 -0.70 13.85 9.92
CA SER A 481 0.46 13.14 10.47
C SER A 481 0.60 13.26 12.00
N GLY A 482 -0.48 13.59 12.72
CA GLY A 482 -0.46 13.74 14.17
C GLY A 482 0.01 15.10 14.69
N PHE A 483 0.26 16.09 13.82
CA PHE A 483 0.68 17.45 14.20
C PHE A 483 -0.44 18.30 14.81
N THR A 484 -1.19 17.72 15.74
CA THR A 484 -2.38 18.32 16.39
C THR A 484 -2.09 19.64 17.09
N MET A 485 -0.85 19.87 17.55
CA MET A 485 -0.40 21.12 18.15
C MET A 485 -0.44 22.32 17.19
N LEU A 486 -0.45 22.07 15.87
CA LEU A 486 -0.51 23.12 14.84
C LEU A 486 -1.95 23.57 14.53
N ARG A 487 -2.96 22.82 14.98
CA ARG A 487 -4.36 23.07 14.61
C ARG A 487 -4.86 24.39 15.18
N GLY A 488 -5.46 25.21 14.32
CA GLY A 488 -6.11 26.46 14.72
C GLY A 488 -5.15 27.62 14.97
N LEU A 489 -3.85 27.45 14.70
CA LEU A 489 -2.91 28.56 14.70
C LEU A 489 -3.27 29.58 13.60
N PRO A 490 -3.00 30.89 13.83
CA PRO A 490 -3.11 31.88 12.76
C PRO A 490 -2.22 31.49 11.57
N ALA A 491 -2.77 31.59 10.36
CA ALA A 491 -2.13 31.10 9.15
C ALA A 491 -2.34 32.08 7.98
N ASP A 492 -1.26 32.34 7.25
CA ASP A 492 -1.30 32.98 5.94
C ASP A 492 -1.16 31.91 4.85
N ASP A 493 -1.91 32.04 3.77
CA ASP A 493 -1.72 31.22 2.57
C ASP A 493 -0.54 31.76 1.75
N ALA A 494 0.42 30.89 1.39
CA ALA A 494 1.57 31.29 0.59
C ALA A 494 1.23 31.49 -0.91
N GLY A 495 -0.01 31.20 -1.33
CA GLY A 495 -0.52 31.38 -2.68
C GLY A 495 -0.10 30.28 -3.67
N LEU A 496 0.56 29.23 -3.20
CA LEU A 496 1.10 28.13 -3.99
C LEU A 496 0.87 26.80 -3.30
N VAL A 497 0.85 25.71 -4.09
CA VAL A 497 0.95 24.36 -3.54
C VAL A 497 2.41 23.97 -3.32
N ASP A 498 2.63 22.99 -2.45
CA ASP A 498 3.94 22.48 -2.06
C ASP A 498 4.81 22.05 -3.27
N LEU A 499 4.22 21.40 -4.28
CA LEU A 499 4.88 21.06 -5.54
C LEU A 499 5.36 22.30 -6.31
N ASP A 500 4.51 23.32 -6.45
CA ASP A 500 4.86 24.54 -7.19
C ASP A 500 5.92 25.36 -6.44
N ALA A 501 5.91 25.31 -5.10
CA ALA A 501 6.97 25.89 -4.28
C ALA A 501 8.32 25.20 -4.56
N LEU A 502 8.36 23.86 -4.65
CA LEU A 502 9.56 23.13 -5.05
C LEU A 502 10.02 23.51 -6.45
N ILE A 503 9.11 23.52 -7.44
CA ILE A 503 9.43 23.90 -8.83
C ILE A 503 10.04 25.30 -8.91
N ARG A 504 9.43 26.27 -8.22
CA ARG A 504 9.93 27.65 -8.17
C ARG A 504 11.32 27.70 -7.56
N TYR A 505 11.52 27.08 -6.40
CA TYR A 505 12.82 27.10 -5.73
C TYR A 505 13.92 26.46 -6.57
N LEU A 506 13.64 25.33 -7.21
CA LEU A 506 14.59 24.66 -8.12
C LEU A 506 15.02 25.55 -9.29
N SER A 507 14.15 26.45 -9.76
CA SER A 507 14.47 27.39 -10.84
C SER A 507 15.40 28.52 -10.42
N GLU A 508 15.49 28.80 -9.11
CA GLU A 508 16.36 29.83 -8.54
C GLU A 508 17.75 29.28 -8.17
N LEU A 509 17.90 27.96 -8.07
CA LEU A 509 19.16 27.30 -7.74
C LEU A 509 20.10 27.18 -8.95
N ARG A 510 21.40 27.16 -8.65
CA ARG A 510 22.43 26.89 -9.67
C ARG A 510 22.28 25.45 -10.18
N SER A 511 22.19 25.32 -11.51
CA SER A 511 22.18 24.02 -12.19
C SER A 511 23.61 23.48 -12.42
N PRO A 512 23.86 22.15 -12.28
CA PRO A 512 22.91 21.15 -11.78
C PRO A 512 22.70 21.28 -10.26
N VAL A 513 21.46 21.09 -9.83
CA VAL A 513 21.05 21.16 -8.42
C VAL A 513 21.68 20.03 -7.62
N GLU A 514 22.21 20.37 -6.45
CA GLU A 514 22.71 19.46 -5.43
C GLU A 514 21.84 19.58 -4.18
N PRO A 515 21.59 18.48 -3.45
CA PRO A 515 20.85 18.57 -2.20
C PRO A 515 21.71 19.30 -1.15
N PRO A 516 21.09 19.96 -0.16
CA PRO A 516 21.80 20.48 0.99
C PRO A 516 22.61 19.37 1.68
N ALA A 517 23.86 19.67 2.04
CA ALA A 517 24.80 18.71 2.64
C ALA A 517 24.76 18.69 4.18
N ASP A 518 24.18 19.74 4.78
CA ASP A 518 24.01 19.95 6.22
C ASP A 518 23.02 18.97 6.85
N GLU A 519 23.39 18.36 7.98
CA GLU A 519 22.45 17.58 8.81
C GLU A 519 21.70 18.55 9.73
N ARG A 520 20.39 18.35 9.90
CA ARG A 520 19.54 19.23 10.72
C ARG A 520 18.84 18.49 11.84
N ILE A 521 18.85 17.15 11.83
CA ILE A 521 18.30 16.31 12.89
C ILE A 521 19.38 15.39 13.43
N HIS A 522 19.91 15.75 14.61
CA HIS A 522 21.04 15.07 15.23
C HIS A 522 20.58 14.17 16.38
N ARG A 523 20.82 12.87 16.22
CA ARG A 523 20.55 11.88 17.25
C ARG A 523 21.74 11.80 18.23
N ALA A 524 21.48 12.01 19.51
CA ALA A 524 22.46 11.75 20.56
C ALA A 524 22.86 10.26 20.55
N ARG A 525 24.15 9.99 20.75
CA ARG A 525 24.70 8.63 20.80
C ARG A 525 24.48 7.98 22.15
#